data_AF-A0A850EMD4-F1
#
_entry.id   AF-A0A850EMD4-F1
#
_cell.length_a   1.000
_cell.length_b   1.000
_cell.length_c   1.000
_cell.angle_alpha   90.00
_cell.angle_beta   90.00
_cell.angle_gamma   90.00
#
_symmetry.space_group_name_H-M   'P 1'
#
loop_
_entity.id
_entity.type
_entity.pdbx_description
1 polymer ?
#
loop_
_entity_poly.entity_id
_entity_poly.type
_entity_poly.pdbx_seq_one_letter_code
_entity_poly.pdbx_strand_id
1 'polypeptide(L)'
;MKDISSTYQDSMPYIMEKTEGWVAGLILVSLAIGPDALRQDGIAQAQPYISEFVLQEIIETLPLPTQKFLLYTSLLNELEPTICDHLTHRTDSLDLLEELERKGLFIVRIQTLQPVFRYHQLFADALQLELKREISAQQLQQLVQQTANFIYDTGDYISAIELVLRYERYEIAVPWITHHLVELYLSGQAVTFIRWLQGIQSSPYQATYEMLVIGFITSISAGDVGLSSSLMQELEKLQLTERWMEQEEHAAIVYIYETTKAYAIIAAGGDLQAMSEIIKKQITKGHIPSRWDNIPMPYNIFEYKLLRTSLGSKGKLPFIEEGAVITQLFRGTFLQTWNVTAFSYGVSAESLYERNLIELAQQDIETALRLGHQFQDPGLFIPMYLLKAKIYAQQNQMISAQAMLSGVLEQVSEKHWITSLRIMQAYCYIVAGDIQHAESILQSTTTKQPFWMLVYARLLLLKEQPEAALTVLIGVKTKAQQDEQIATILEATVLEVICHHRLDNQDTALAILHEALTLAAPYYYIRTFLDEPEILPLLDKYFKLEKLEEQWGTIPAHYFKYLLEGTKTIPEKNELLTPREQEVFDLLVDGITNRQIAQQLDLSEGTIRVYLSTIYNKLGVSSRAKAILLKKQ
;
A
#
# COMPACT_ATOMS: atom_id res chain seq x y z
N MET A 1 1.40 -4.07 51.12
CA MET A 1 1.73 -3.04 50.11
C MET A 1 2.31 -3.72 48.88
N LYS A 2 1.46 -4.42 48.12
CA LYS A 2 1.78 -4.97 46.80
C LYS A 2 0.87 -4.25 45.80
N ASP A 3 1.49 -3.70 44.76
CA ASP A 3 0.93 -3.29 43.46
C ASP A 3 -0.48 -2.70 43.41
N ILE A 4 -0.61 -1.46 43.88
CA ILE A 4 -1.74 -0.59 43.52
C ILE A 4 -1.36 0.33 42.32
N SER A 5 -0.07 0.49 41.98
CA SER A 5 0.36 1.47 40.98
C SER A 5 0.35 0.99 39.52
N SER A 6 0.45 -0.32 39.24
CA SER A 6 0.49 -0.82 37.86
C SER A 6 -0.90 -0.91 37.21
N THR A 7 -1.91 -1.34 37.97
CA THR A 7 -3.29 -1.51 37.47
C THR A 7 -3.98 -0.18 37.10
N TYR A 8 -3.56 0.92 37.71
CA TYR A 8 -4.09 2.26 37.44
C TYR A 8 -3.57 2.87 36.12
N GLN A 9 -2.41 2.43 35.63
CA GLN A 9 -1.82 2.97 34.40
C GLN A 9 -2.50 2.42 33.14
N ASP A 10 -2.98 1.18 33.17
CA ASP A 10 -3.57 0.51 32.00
C ASP A 10 -5.04 0.89 31.74
N SER A 11 -5.80 1.30 32.76
CA SER A 11 -7.21 1.70 32.61
C SER A 11 -7.42 3.21 32.42
N MET A 12 -6.41 4.03 32.71
CA MET A 12 -6.50 5.49 32.57
C MET A 12 -6.75 5.97 31.13
N PRO A 13 -6.12 5.41 30.07
CA PRO A 13 -6.41 5.82 28.69
C PRO A 13 -7.88 5.62 28.32
N TYR A 14 -8.47 4.47 28.68
CA TYR A 14 -9.86 4.14 28.42
C TYR A 14 -10.84 5.05 29.19
N ILE A 15 -10.52 5.34 30.46
CA ILE A 15 -11.35 6.21 31.29
C ILE A 15 -11.24 7.66 30.82
N MET A 16 -10.05 8.13 30.44
CA MET A 16 -9.85 9.46 29.87
C MET A 16 -10.50 9.59 28.49
N GLU A 17 -10.50 8.54 27.67
CA GLU A 17 -11.22 8.49 26.40
C GLU A 17 -12.74 8.58 26.61
N LYS A 18 -13.29 7.81 27.55
CA LYS A 18 -14.75 7.80 27.82
C LYS A 18 -15.26 9.01 28.57
N THR A 19 -14.44 9.60 29.43
CA THR A 19 -14.80 10.81 30.17
C THR A 19 -14.44 12.09 29.43
N GLU A 20 -13.67 12.03 28.33
CA GLU A 20 -13.08 13.14 27.58
C GLU A 20 -12.55 14.30 28.47
N GLY A 21 -12.08 13.99 29.69
CA GLY A 21 -11.60 14.97 30.68
C GLY A 21 -12.67 15.59 31.61
N TRP A 22 -13.90 15.09 31.61
CA TRP A 22 -14.99 15.55 32.47
C TRP A 22 -14.76 15.18 33.94
N VAL A 23 -14.24 16.14 34.71
CA VAL A 23 -13.91 15.97 36.14
C VAL A 23 -15.11 15.56 36.98
N ALA A 24 -16.31 16.13 36.74
CA ALA A 24 -17.50 15.73 37.50
C ALA A 24 -17.98 14.31 37.13
N GLY A 25 -17.80 13.89 35.87
CA GLY A 25 -18.05 12.51 35.43
C GLY A 25 -17.10 11.52 36.08
N LEU A 26 -15.81 11.86 36.15
CA LEU A 26 -14.81 11.09 36.89
C LEU A 26 -15.15 10.97 38.37
N ILE A 27 -15.62 12.07 38.99
CA ILE A 27 -16.08 12.08 40.38
C ILE A 27 -17.31 11.18 40.54
N LEU A 28 -18.31 11.28 39.66
CA LEU A 28 -19.52 10.42 39.71
C LEU A 28 -19.19 8.94 39.51
N VAL A 29 -18.31 8.61 38.57
CA VAL A 29 -17.79 7.25 38.38
C VAL A 29 -17.07 6.77 39.65
N SER A 30 -16.23 7.61 40.26
CA SER A 30 -15.51 7.27 41.49
C SER A 30 -16.42 7.08 42.71
N LEU A 31 -17.50 7.86 42.80
CA LEU A 31 -18.47 7.81 43.89
C LEU A 31 -19.41 6.60 43.77
N ALA A 32 -19.79 6.22 42.54
CA ALA A 32 -20.71 5.11 42.30
C ALA A 32 -20.09 3.73 42.59
N ILE A 33 -18.76 3.59 42.42
CA ILE A 33 -18.10 2.28 42.34
C ILE A 33 -16.98 2.10 43.38
N GLY A 34 -16.62 3.17 44.09
CA GLY A 34 -15.56 3.17 45.11
C GLY A 34 -14.14 3.19 44.52
N PRO A 35 -13.12 3.40 45.36
CA PRO A 35 -11.74 3.67 44.91
C PRO A 35 -11.01 2.47 44.27
N ASP A 36 -11.50 1.23 44.42
CA ASP A 36 -10.78 0.02 43.96
C ASP A 36 -11.19 -0.49 42.57
N ALA A 37 -12.07 0.20 41.84
CA ALA A 37 -12.68 -0.35 40.62
C ALA A 37 -12.70 0.59 39.40
N LEU A 38 -11.53 1.18 39.09
CA LEU A 38 -11.23 1.74 37.76
C LEU A 38 -10.88 0.61 36.76
N ARG A 39 -11.81 -0.32 36.52
CA ARG A 39 -11.77 -1.36 35.47
C ARG A 39 -12.75 -1.00 34.35
N GLN A 40 -12.65 -1.63 33.18
CA GLN A 40 -13.58 -1.41 32.03
C GLN A 40 -15.06 -1.55 32.43
N ASP A 41 -15.39 -2.46 33.36
CA ASP A 41 -16.76 -2.70 33.83
C ASP A 41 -17.32 -1.59 34.74
N GLY A 42 -16.47 -0.72 35.29
CA GLY A 42 -16.86 0.34 36.20
C GLY A 42 -17.77 1.36 35.52
N ILE A 43 -17.39 1.89 34.36
CA ILE A 43 -18.19 2.93 33.68
C ILE A 43 -19.61 2.44 33.35
N ALA A 44 -19.78 1.18 32.95
CA ALA A 44 -21.09 0.58 32.72
C ALA A 44 -21.94 0.51 34.01
N GLN A 45 -21.32 0.24 35.16
CA GLN A 45 -21.98 0.24 36.47
C GLN A 45 -22.29 1.65 37.00
N ALA A 46 -21.53 2.67 36.59
CA ALA A 46 -21.78 4.07 36.91
C ALA A 46 -22.83 4.74 36.01
N GLN A 47 -23.13 4.15 34.84
CA GLN A 47 -24.05 4.74 33.85
C GLN A 47 -25.42 5.14 34.44
N PRO A 48 -26.07 4.36 35.32
CA PRO A 48 -27.33 4.76 35.94
C PRO A 48 -27.20 6.03 36.79
N TYR A 49 -26.12 6.16 37.56
CA TYR A 49 -25.85 7.31 38.43
C TYR A 49 -25.48 8.57 37.64
N ILE A 50 -24.68 8.40 36.57
CA ILE A 50 -24.36 9.49 35.64
C ILE A 50 -25.64 9.99 34.98
N SER A 51 -26.50 9.06 34.53
CA SER A 51 -27.78 9.42 33.89
C SER A 51 -28.72 10.14 34.85
N GLU A 52 -28.81 9.67 36.11
CA GLU A 52 -29.61 10.34 37.15
C GLU A 52 -29.10 11.75 37.46
N PHE A 53 -27.79 11.93 37.60
CA PHE A 53 -27.20 13.26 37.79
C PHE A 53 -27.47 14.19 36.60
N VAL A 54 -27.22 13.72 35.38
CA VAL A 54 -27.48 14.49 34.16
C VAL A 54 -28.94 14.90 34.10
N LEU A 55 -29.85 13.98 34.43
CA LEU A 55 -31.28 14.25 34.43
C LEU A 55 -31.65 15.34 35.46
N GLN A 56 -31.31 15.14 36.73
CA GLN A 56 -31.75 16.01 37.83
C GLN A 56 -31.06 17.39 37.83
N GLU A 57 -29.75 17.42 37.61
CA GLU A 57 -28.97 18.65 37.78
C GLU A 57 -28.89 19.48 36.49
N ILE A 58 -28.98 18.83 35.32
CA ILE A 58 -28.82 19.50 34.03
C ILE A 58 -30.15 19.56 33.28
N ILE A 59 -30.82 18.43 33.03
CA ILE A 59 -31.98 18.42 32.14
C ILE A 59 -33.21 19.05 32.80
N GLU A 60 -33.57 18.66 34.02
CA GLU A 60 -34.76 19.17 34.73
C GLU A 60 -34.70 20.68 35.01
N THR A 61 -33.49 21.27 35.03
CA THR A 61 -33.29 22.71 35.24
C THR A 61 -33.50 23.55 33.97
N LEU A 62 -33.54 22.92 32.78
CA LEU A 62 -33.71 23.58 31.50
C LEU A 62 -35.19 23.75 31.11
N PRO A 63 -35.53 24.72 30.25
CA PRO A 63 -36.89 24.84 29.70
C PRO A 63 -37.31 23.59 28.92
N LEU A 64 -38.58 23.17 29.04
CA LEU A 64 -39.13 21.99 28.34
C LEU A 64 -38.81 21.93 26.83
N PRO A 65 -38.84 23.03 26.05
CA PRO A 65 -38.43 22.99 24.64
C PRO A 65 -36.96 22.59 24.43
N THR A 66 -36.07 23.03 25.31
CA THR A 66 -34.63 22.70 25.29
C THR A 66 -34.40 21.25 25.72
N GLN A 67 -35.12 20.76 26.74
CA GLN A 67 -35.06 19.36 27.15
C GLN A 67 -35.40 18.43 25.99
N LYS A 68 -36.54 18.69 25.32
CA LYS A 68 -36.95 17.92 24.12
C LYS A 68 -35.92 18.01 23.01
N PHE A 69 -35.37 19.19 22.76
CA PHE A 69 -34.32 19.36 21.75
C PHE A 69 -33.12 18.44 22.04
N LEU A 70 -32.59 18.48 23.27
CA LEU A 70 -31.44 17.67 23.67
C LEU A 70 -31.74 16.16 23.57
N LEU A 71 -32.90 15.73 24.06
CA LEU A 71 -33.30 14.31 24.02
C LEU A 71 -33.41 13.80 22.59
N TYR A 72 -34.13 14.51 21.71
CA TYR A 72 -34.34 14.04 20.34
C TYR A 72 -33.04 14.08 19.53
N THR A 73 -32.28 15.16 19.60
CA THR A 73 -31.03 15.31 18.85
C THR A 73 -29.91 14.41 19.37
N SER A 74 -30.04 13.81 20.56
CA SER A 74 -29.08 12.80 21.08
C SER A 74 -28.96 11.54 20.21
N LEU A 75 -29.90 11.34 19.27
CA LEU A 75 -29.83 10.27 18.27
C LEU A 75 -28.68 10.44 17.27
N LEU A 76 -28.23 11.68 17.07
CA LEU A 76 -27.21 12.05 16.09
C LEU A 76 -25.82 12.04 16.73
N ASN A 77 -24.81 11.62 15.96
CA ASN A 77 -23.40 11.81 16.34
C ASN A 77 -22.95 13.25 16.13
N GLU A 78 -23.30 13.79 14.98
CA GLU A 78 -22.98 15.13 14.54
C GLU A 78 -24.28 15.92 14.43
N LEU A 79 -24.32 17.03 15.15
CA LEU A 79 -25.46 17.91 15.28
C LEU A 79 -25.32 19.00 14.23
N GLU A 80 -25.72 18.68 13.00
CA GLU A 80 -25.92 19.69 11.98
C GLU A 80 -27.24 20.44 12.26
N PRO A 81 -27.25 21.79 12.29
CA PRO A 81 -28.44 22.56 12.63
C PRO A 81 -29.66 22.23 11.77
N THR A 82 -29.47 22.00 10.46
CA THR A 82 -30.52 21.68 9.49
C THR A 82 -31.20 20.33 9.79
N ILE A 83 -30.42 19.33 10.18
CA ILE A 83 -30.91 18.01 10.59
C ILE A 83 -31.63 18.13 11.94
N CYS A 84 -31.09 18.91 12.87
CA CYS A 84 -31.71 19.16 14.17
C CYS A 84 -33.07 19.86 14.03
N ASP A 85 -33.18 20.84 13.12
CA ASP A 85 -34.41 21.53 12.79
C ASP A 85 -35.47 20.57 12.25
N HIS A 86 -35.08 19.68 11.33
CA HIS A 86 -35.98 18.66 10.80
C HIS A 86 -36.48 17.71 11.90
N LEU A 87 -35.56 17.19 12.72
CA LEU A 87 -35.82 16.21 13.77
C LEU A 87 -36.72 16.75 14.88
N THR A 88 -36.55 18.02 15.22
CA THR A 88 -37.27 18.66 16.34
C THR A 88 -38.45 19.52 15.89
N HIS A 89 -38.68 19.62 14.57
CA HIS A 89 -39.65 20.51 13.94
C HIS A 89 -39.45 21.98 14.34
N ARG A 90 -38.20 22.43 14.27
CA ARG A 90 -37.74 23.78 14.61
C ARG A 90 -37.08 24.45 13.42
N THR A 91 -36.71 25.72 13.59
CA THR A 91 -35.94 26.51 12.59
C THR A 91 -34.82 27.34 13.23
N ASP A 92 -34.58 27.15 14.53
CA ASP A 92 -33.67 27.93 15.38
C ASP A 92 -32.60 27.04 16.04
N SER A 93 -32.37 25.83 15.52
CA SER A 93 -31.42 24.88 16.13
C SER A 93 -30.00 25.41 16.17
N LEU A 94 -29.57 26.22 15.19
CA LEU A 94 -28.25 26.85 15.20
C LEU A 94 -28.09 27.76 16.42
N ASP A 95 -28.99 28.74 16.59
CA ASP A 95 -28.93 29.70 17.70
C ASP A 95 -28.97 28.99 19.06
N LEU A 96 -29.78 27.93 19.15
CA LEU A 96 -29.88 27.12 20.35
C LEU A 96 -28.57 26.36 20.65
N LEU A 97 -27.96 25.72 19.65
CA LEU A 97 -26.68 25.02 19.81
C LEU A 97 -25.55 25.98 20.22
N GLU A 98 -25.50 27.19 19.63
CA GLU A 98 -24.52 28.21 20.02
C GLU A 98 -24.73 28.74 21.44
N GLU A 99 -25.99 28.87 21.87
CA GLU A 99 -26.32 29.23 23.25
C GLU A 99 -25.90 28.14 24.24
N LEU A 100 -26.18 26.87 23.92
CA LEU A 100 -25.82 25.73 24.75
C LEU A 100 -24.29 25.55 24.84
N GLU A 101 -23.58 25.73 23.72
CA GLU A 101 -22.11 25.78 23.67
C GLU A 101 -21.57 26.90 24.57
N ARG A 102 -22.09 28.13 24.44
CA ARG A 102 -21.67 29.28 25.26
C ARG A 102 -21.93 29.07 26.75
N LYS A 103 -23.00 28.34 27.10
CA LYS A 103 -23.32 27.94 28.48
C LYS A 103 -22.47 26.77 29.00
N GLY A 104 -21.65 26.16 28.14
CA GLY A 104 -20.82 25.02 28.49
C GLY A 104 -21.60 23.73 28.73
N LEU A 105 -22.79 23.58 28.12
CA LEU A 105 -23.68 22.42 28.31
C LEU A 105 -23.23 21.19 27.52
N PHE A 106 -22.00 20.73 27.77
CA PHE A 106 -21.46 19.48 27.22
C PHE A 106 -21.61 19.32 25.70
N ILE A 107 -21.61 20.45 24.98
CA ILE A 107 -21.64 20.54 23.52
C ILE A 107 -20.33 21.11 23.06
N VAL A 108 -19.76 20.50 22.03
CA VAL A 108 -18.50 20.91 21.42
C VAL A 108 -18.73 21.18 19.94
N ARG A 109 -18.24 22.31 19.44
CA ARG A 109 -18.21 22.59 18.01
C ARG A 109 -17.04 21.88 17.34
N ILE A 110 -17.34 21.08 16.32
CA ILE A 110 -16.37 20.31 15.54
C ILE A 110 -15.90 21.13 14.32
N GLN A 111 -16.79 21.93 13.73
CA GLN A 111 -16.49 22.71 12.52
C GLN A 111 -16.92 24.18 12.68
N THR A 112 -16.08 25.10 12.20
CA THR A 112 -16.32 26.55 12.38
C THR A 112 -17.00 27.21 11.17
N LEU A 113 -16.69 26.79 9.93
CA LEU A 113 -17.21 27.42 8.71
C LEU A 113 -18.65 27.01 8.40
N GLN A 114 -18.95 25.71 8.55
CA GLN A 114 -20.31 25.19 8.62
C GLN A 114 -20.46 24.62 10.04
N PRO A 115 -21.19 25.32 10.93
CA PRO A 115 -21.29 24.91 12.33
C PRO A 115 -21.84 23.50 12.48
N VAL A 116 -20.99 22.57 12.91
CA VAL A 116 -21.36 21.21 13.31
C VAL A 116 -20.97 21.03 14.76
N PHE A 117 -21.87 20.48 15.56
CA PHE A 117 -21.66 20.27 16.98
C PHE A 117 -21.72 18.78 17.33
N ARG A 118 -21.30 18.43 18.55
CA ARG A 118 -21.48 17.09 19.10
C ARG A 118 -21.69 17.17 20.60
N TYR A 119 -22.52 16.30 21.13
CA TYR A 119 -22.62 16.05 22.56
C TYR A 119 -21.41 15.27 23.06
N HIS A 120 -20.90 15.67 24.22
CA HIS A 120 -19.98 14.83 24.97
C HIS A 120 -20.54 13.42 25.16
N GLN A 121 -19.73 12.36 25.01
CA GLN A 121 -20.22 10.98 24.92
C GLN A 121 -21.13 10.57 26.09
N LEU A 122 -20.69 10.79 27.33
CA LEU A 122 -21.49 10.44 28.53
C LEU A 122 -22.80 11.21 28.64
N PHE A 123 -22.83 12.44 28.12
CA PHE A 123 -24.05 13.26 28.10
C PHE A 123 -25.02 12.74 27.04
N ALA A 124 -24.53 12.39 25.85
CA ALA A 124 -25.32 11.75 24.81
C ALA A 124 -25.92 10.42 25.29
N ASP A 125 -25.12 9.57 25.95
CA ASP A 125 -25.58 8.27 26.46
C ASP A 125 -26.70 8.42 27.49
N ALA A 126 -26.61 9.40 28.40
CA ALA A 126 -27.64 9.70 29.37
C ALA A 126 -28.95 10.21 28.71
N LEU A 127 -28.83 11.13 27.74
CA LEU A 127 -29.96 11.64 26.96
C LEU A 127 -30.68 10.52 26.18
N GLN A 128 -29.92 9.62 25.57
CA GLN A 128 -30.49 8.48 24.83
C GLN A 128 -31.19 7.49 25.75
N LEU A 129 -30.67 7.27 26.97
CA LEU A 129 -31.32 6.42 27.96
C LEU A 129 -32.67 7.01 28.37
N GLU A 130 -32.73 8.32 28.60
CA GLU A 130 -33.96 9.00 28.98
C GLU A 130 -34.96 9.06 27.81
N LEU A 131 -34.50 9.34 26.59
CA LEU A 131 -35.35 9.27 25.40
C LEU A 131 -36.02 7.90 25.27
N LYS A 132 -35.28 6.80 25.50
CA LYS A 132 -35.82 5.43 25.48
C LYS A 132 -36.86 5.16 26.58
N ARG A 133 -36.90 5.96 27.65
CA ARG A 133 -37.94 5.90 28.69
C ARG A 133 -39.18 6.70 28.30
N GLU A 134 -39.00 7.83 27.62
CA GLU A 134 -40.10 8.71 27.22
C GLU A 134 -40.91 8.19 26.04
N ILE A 135 -40.26 7.60 25.03
CA ILE A 135 -40.92 7.13 23.80
C ILE A 135 -40.89 5.62 23.66
N SER A 136 -41.94 5.06 23.05
CA SER A 136 -41.97 3.63 22.74
C SER A 136 -40.91 3.25 21.70
N ALA A 137 -40.49 1.98 21.72
CA ALA A 137 -39.56 1.45 20.73
C ALA A 137 -40.04 1.67 19.28
N GLN A 138 -41.35 1.59 19.03
CA GLN A 138 -41.94 1.83 17.70
C GLN A 138 -41.80 3.31 17.28
N GLN A 139 -42.03 4.25 18.19
CA GLN A 139 -41.84 5.68 17.91
C GLN A 139 -40.37 6.01 17.66
N LEU A 140 -39.46 5.43 18.45
CA LEU A 140 -38.03 5.59 18.24
C LEU A 140 -37.61 5.09 16.84
N GLN A 141 -38.08 3.91 16.44
CA GLN A 141 -37.80 3.36 15.10
C GLN A 141 -38.34 4.25 13.98
N GLN A 142 -39.55 4.80 14.13
CA GLN A 142 -40.12 5.74 13.14
C GLN A 142 -39.31 7.03 13.05
N LEU A 143 -38.91 7.60 14.20
CA LEU A 143 -38.12 8.81 14.27
C LEU A 143 -36.75 8.62 13.61
N VAL A 144 -36.05 7.53 13.94
CA VAL A 144 -34.76 7.18 13.31
C VAL A 144 -34.93 7.04 11.79
N GLN A 145 -35.97 6.36 11.33
CA GLN A 145 -36.20 6.16 9.89
C GLN A 145 -36.51 7.46 9.15
N GLN A 146 -37.37 8.33 9.70
CA GLN A 146 -37.68 9.63 9.10
C GLN A 146 -36.44 10.51 8.99
N THR A 147 -35.64 10.54 10.06
CA THR A 147 -34.40 11.31 10.12
C THR A 147 -33.37 10.79 9.14
N ALA A 148 -33.17 9.47 9.10
CA ALA A 148 -32.25 8.84 8.17
C ALA A 148 -32.67 9.09 6.72
N ASN A 149 -33.96 9.00 6.39
CA ASN A 149 -34.46 9.32 5.06
C ASN A 149 -34.20 10.78 4.68
N PHE A 150 -34.43 11.73 5.60
CA PHE A 150 -34.13 13.13 5.35
C PHE A 150 -32.64 13.35 5.05
N ILE A 151 -31.75 12.78 5.88
CA ILE A 151 -30.30 12.86 5.67
C ILE A 151 -29.91 12.24 4.32
N TYR A 152 -30.46 11.07 4.01
CA TYR A 152 -30.24 10.38 2.75
C TYR A 152 -30.67 11.23 1.55
N ASP A 153 -31.86 11.84 1.60
CA ASP A 153 -32.41 12.69 0.54
C ASP A 153 -31.62 14.00 0.36
N THR A 154 -30.93 14.49 1.40
CA THR A 154 -30.01 15.63 1.29
C THR A 154 -28.66 15.28 0.66
N GLY A 155 -28.36 13.99 0.47
CA GLY A 155 -27.17 13.49 -0.22
C GLY A 155 -26.07 12.93 0.69
N ASP A 156 -26.21 13.04 2.03
CA ASP A 156 -25.27 12.43 2.97
C ASP A 156 -25.69 10.98 3.32
N TYR A 157 -25.56 10.10 2.34
CA TYR A 157 -25.91 8.69 2.52
C TYR A 157 -25.03 7.97 3.56
N ILE A 158 -23.80 8.46 3.84
CA ILE A 158 -22.91 7.84 4.84
C ILE A 158 -23.49 8.04 6.23
N SER A 159 -23.80 9.27 6.61
CA SER A 159 -24.39 9.57 7.92
C SER A 159 -25.77 8.91 8.08
N ALA A 160 -26.56 8.86 7.01
CA ALA A 160 -27.84 8.16 7.01
C ALA A 160 -27.68 6.65 7.29
N ILE A 161 -26.73 5.98 6.61
CA ILE A 161 -26.42 4.56 6.81
C ILE A 161 -25.90 4.30 8.22
N GLU A 162 -24.98 5.14 8.74
CA GLU A 162 -24.47 5.00 10.10
C GLU A 162 -25.60 5.10 11.14
N LEU A 163 -26.54 6.02 10.94
CA LEU A 163 -27.68 6.21 11.83
C LEU A 163 -28.56 4.96 11.86
N VAL A 164 -28.95 4.41 10.70
CA VAL A 164 -29.81 3.21 10.68
C VAL A 164 -29.10 1.97 11.22
N LEU A 165 -27.80 1.79 10.96
CA LEU A 165 -27.03 0.67 11.50
C LEU A 165 -26.89 0.74 13.03
N ARG A 166 -26.68 1.93 13.60
CA ARG A 166 -26.60 2.13 15.05
C ARG A 166 -27.85 1.66 15.78
N TYR A 167 -29.01 1.89 15.18
CA TYR A 167 -30.30 1.49 15.72
C TYR A 167 -30.78 0.14 15.16
N GLU A 168 -29.86 -0.67 14.62
CA GLU A 168 -30.09 -2.05 14.16
C GLU A 168 -31.18 -2.17 13.08
N ARG A 169 -31.38 -1.11 12.28
CA ARG A 169 -32.34 -1.06 11.15
C ARG A 169 -31.70 -1.58 9.86
N TYR A 170 -31.24 -2.83 9.91
CA TYR A 170 -30.52 -3.48 8.81
C TYR A 170 -31.34 -3.62 7.53
N GLU A 171 -32.67 -3.72 7.62
CA GLU A 171 -33.58 -3.78 6.47
C GLU A 171 -33.57 -2.52 5.61
N ILE A 172 -33.19 -1.38 6.20
CA ILE A 172 -33.02 -0.11 5.49
C ILE A 172 -31.56 0.04 5.04
N ALA A 173 -30.62 -0.31 5.93
CA ALA A 173 -29.19 -0.15 5.68
C ALA A 173 -28.69 -0.97 4.48
N VAL A 174 -29.08 -2.25 4.38
CA VAL A 174 -28.56 -3.16 3.36
C VAL A 174 -28.88 -2.69 1.93
N PRO A 175 -30.13 -2.31 1.58
CA PRO A 175 -30.43 -1.73 0.27
C PRO A 175 -29.64 -0.45 -0.04
N TRP A 176 -29.49 0.46 0.93
CA TRP A 176 -28.75 1.71 0.75
C TRP A 176 -27.26 1.47 0.53
N ILE A 177 -26.63 0.61 1.34
CA ILE A 177 -25.24 0.22 1.15
C ILE A 177 -25.06 -0.39 -0.22
N THR A 178 -25.93 -1.35 -0.59
CA THR A 178 -25.88 -2.02 -1.90
C THR A 178 -26.02 -1.00 -3.04
N HIS A 179 -26.91 -0.01 -2.92
CA HIS A 179 -27.07 1.04 -3.92
C HIS A 179 -25.76 1.82 -4.14
N HIS A 180 -25.11 2.25 -3.05
CA HIS A 180 -23.91 3.10 -3.07
C HIS A 180 -22.56 2.36 -3.08
N LEU A 181 -22.52 1.02 -3.22
CA LEU A 181 -21.26 0.25 -3.18
C LEU A 181 -20.18 0.78 -4.12
N VAL A 182 -20.57 1.15 -5.35
CA VAL A 182 -19.63 1.69 -6.35
C VAL A 182 -19.02 3.02 -5.89
N GLU A 183 -19.84 3.93 -5.37
CA GLU A 183 -19.40 5.25 -4.89
C GLU A 183 -18.54 5.12 -3.63
N LEU A 184 -18.91 4.23 -2.70
CA LEU A 184 -18.13 3.92 -1.51
C LEU A 184 -16.74 3.37 -1.87
N TYR A 185 -16.68 2.50 -2.88
CA TYR A 185 -15.41 1.96 -3.37
C TYR A 185 -14.54 3.04 -4.00
N LEU A 186 -15.09 3.83 -4.93
CA LEU A 186 -14.36 4.88 -5.64
C LEU A 186 -13.91 6.03 -4.72
N SER A 187 -14.68 6.34 -3.68
CA SER A 187 -14.35 7.39 -2.69
C SER A 187 -13.34 6.92 -1.62
N GLY A 188 -12.87 5.67 -1.68
CA GLY A 188 -11.89 5.14 -0.74
C GLY A 188 -12.45 4.85 0.66
N GLN A 189 -13.78 4.74 0.81
CA GLN A 189 -14.47 4.47 2.08
C GLN A 189 -14.44 2.98 2.48
N ALA A 190 -13.36 2.28 2.11
CA ALA A 190 -13.21 0.83 2.30
C ALA A 190 -13.35 0.42 3.77
N VAL A 191 -12.72 1.15 4.70
CA VAL A 191 -12.77 0.84 6.13
C VAL A 191 -14.19 0.96 6.67
N THR A 192 -14.87 2.05 6.30
CA THR A 192 -16.27 2.31 6.66
C THR A 192 -17.18 1.17 6.17
N PHE A 193 -17.03 0.79 4.90
CA PHE A 193 -17.80 -0.30 4.30
C PHE A 193 -17.54 -1.66 4.97
N ILE A 194 -16.27 -2.03 5.20
CA ILE A 194 -15.92 -3.29 5.87
C ILE A 194 -16.51 -3.35 7.28
N ARG A 195 -16.45 -2.25 8.04
CA ARG A 195 -17.07 -2.16 9.36
C ARG A 195 -18.58 -2.39 9.31
N TRP A 196 -19.27 -1.79 8.33
CA TRP A 196 -20.70 -2.01 8.13
C TRP A 196 -21.02 -3.46 7.76
N LEU A 197 -20.23 -4.07 6.87
CA LEU A 197 -20.38 -5.47 6.46
C LEU A 197 -20.25 -6.42 7.66
N GLN A 198 -19.23 -6.24 8.50
CA GLN A 198 -19.02 -7.05 9.70
C GLN A 198 -20.16 -6.88 10.72
N GLY A 199 -20.69 -5.65 10.86
CA GLY A 199 -21.86 -5.38 11.68
C GLY A 199 -23.10 -6.15 11.19
N ILE A 200 -23.33 -6.15 9.88
CA ILE A 200 -24.43 -6.92 9.26
C ILE A 200 -24.23 -8.42 9.44
N GLN A 201 -23.03 -8.95 9.23
CA GLN A 201 -22.71 -10.37 9.42
C GLN A 201 -22.88 -10.86 10.86
N SER A 202 -22.80 -9.95 11.83
CA SER A 202 -23.05 -10.25 13.25
C SER A 202 -24.54 -10.18 13.63
N SER A 203 -25.39 -9.78 12.69
CA SER A 203 -26.83 -9.60 12.86
C SER A 203 -27.63 -10.78 12.28
N PRO A 204 -28.94 -10.91 12.53
CA PRO A 204 -29.78 -11.89 11.86
C PRO A 204 -30.09 -11.56 10.39
N TYR A 205 -29.67 -10.38 9.89
CA TYR A 205 -29.86 -9.98 8.49
C TYR A 205 -28.73 -10.49 7.60
N GLN A 206 -29.10 -10.93 6.40
CA GLN A 206 -28.14 -11.44 5.42
C GLN A 206 -27.60 -10.29 4.56
N ALA A 207 -26.27 -10.20 4.46
CA ALA A 207 -25.61 -9.32 3.49
C ALA A 207 -25.89 -9.82 2.06
N THR A 208 -25.97 -8.90 1.10
CA THR A 208 -26.13 -9.29 -0.30
C THR A 208 -24.86 -9.97 -0.83
N TYR A 209 -24.98 -10.85 -1.83
CA TYR A 209 -23.79 -11.45 -2.46
C TYR A 209 -22.83 -10.39 -3.00
N GLU A 210 -23.36 -9.28 -3.49
CA GLU A 210 -22.56 -8.16 -3.96
C GLU A 210 -21.73 -7.53 -2.84
N MET A 211 -22.33 -7.29 -1.66
CA MET A 211 -21.57 -6.80 -0.50
C MET A 211 -20.46 -7.79 -0.09
N LEU A 212 -20.75 -9.09 -0.10
CA LEU A 212 -19.76 -10.12 0.26
C LEU A 212 -18.60 -10.18 -0.76
N VAL A 213 -18.90 -10.14 -2.05
CA VAL A 213 -17.88 -10.17 -3.12
C VAL A 213 -17.02 -8.90 -3.11
N ILE A 214 -17.63 -7.74 -2.92
CA ILE A 214 -16.89 -6.48 -2.82
C ILE A 214 -16.09 -6.40 -1.52
N GLY A 215 -16.62 -6.94 -0.42
CA GLY A 215 -15.87 -7.11 0.83
C GLY A 215 -14.64 -7.99 0.63
N PHE A 216 -14.81 -9.12 -0.07
CA PHE A 216 -13.72 -10.06 -0.38
C PHE A 216 -12.62 -9.37 -1.19
N ILE A 217 -13.00 -8.71 -2.28
CA ILE A 217 -12.10 -7.88 -3.10
C ILE A 217 -11.34 -6.82 -2.27
N THR A 218 -12.07 -6.10 -1.42
CA THR A 218 -11.53 -5.01 -0.62
C THR A 218 -10.52 -5.54 0.39
N SER A 219 -10.83 -6.69 1.02
CA SER A 219 -9.93 -7.36 1.95
C SER A 219 -8.65 -7.87 1.28
N ILE A 220 -8.72 -8.41 0.05
CA ILE A 220 -7.52 -8.81 -0.71
C ILE A 220 -6.65 -7.60 -1.02
N SER A 221 -7.27 -6.52 -1.50
CA SER A 221 -6.57 -5.29 -1.89
C SER A 221 -5.89 -4.63 -0.68
N ALA A 222 -6.52 -4.71 0.50
CA ALA A 222 -5.97 -4.24 1.77
C ALA A 222 -4.96 -5.21 2.41
N GLY A 223 -4.83 -6.43 1.91
CA GLY A 223 -3.95 -7.46 2.46
C GLY A 223 -4.47 -8.14 3.73
N ASP A 224 -5.76 -8.03 4.05
CA ASP A 224 -6.39 -8.70 5.19
C ASP A 224 -6.76 -10.15 4.81
N VAL A 225 -5.78 -11.05 4.97
CA VAL A 225 -5.91 -12.48 4.65
C VAL A 225 -6.97 -13.18 5.50
N GLY A 226 -7.15 -12.73 6.74
CA GLY A 226 -8.12 -13.31 7.68
C GLY A 226 -9.54 -13.05 7.21
N LEU A 227 -9.85 -11.78 6.94
CA LEU A 227 -11.16 -11.39 6.43
C LEU A 227 -11.42 -11.95 5.02
N SER A 228 -10.43 -11.93 4.13
CA SER A 228 -10.60 -12.48 2.77
C SER A 228 -10.94 -13.97 2.80
N SER A 229 -10.26 -14.74 3.64
CA SER A 229 -10.52 -16.18 3.77
C SER A 229 -11.89 -16.46 4.37
N SER A 230 -12.31 -15.68 5.37
CA SER A 230 -13.64 -15.77 5.98
C SER A 230 -14.76 -15.51 4.95
N LEU A 231 -14.64 -14.43 4.17
CA LEU A 231 -15.64 -14.06 3.16
C LEU A 231 -15.70 -15.08 2.01
N MET A 232 -14.55 -15.62 1.61
CA MET A 232 -14.50 -16.68 0.61
C MET A 232 -15.21 -17.95 1.08
N GLN A 233 -14.97 -18.39 2.33
CA GLN A 233 -15.66 -19.55 2.91
C GLN A 233 -17.17 -19.33 3.01
N GLU A 234 -17.61 -18.11 3.35
CA GLU A 234 -19.03 -17.76 3.37
C GLU A 234 -19.66 -17.85 1.99
N LEU A 235 -19.04 -17.27 0.96
CA LEU A 235 -19.51 -17.34 -0.43
C LEU A 235 -19.56 -18.77 -0.97
N GLU A 236 -18.62 -19.63 -0.57
CA GLU A 236 -18.62 -21.06 -0.90
C GLU A 236 -19.74 -21.83 -0.19
N LYS A 237 -19.99 -21.53 1.10
CA LYS A 237 -21.13 -22.07 1.83
C LYS A 237 -22.44 -21.68 1.16
N LEU A 238 -22.60 -20.42 0.79
CA LEU A 238 -23.78 -19.90 0.08
C LEU A 238 -23.96 -20.60 -1.27
N GLN A 239 -22.87 -20.95 -1.97
CA GLN A 239 -23.00 -21.74 -3.19
C GLN A 239 -23.57 -23.14 -2.92
N LEU A 240 -23.13 -23.80 -1.85
CA LEU A 240 -23.62 -25.14 -1.51
C LEU A 240 -25.08 -25.12 -1.05
N THR A 241 -25.51 -24.07 -0.34
CA THR A 241 -26.86 -23.98 0.23
C THR A 241 -27.89 -23.35 -0.71
N GLU A 242 -27.51 -22.29 -1.43
CA GLU A 242 -28.45 -21.43 -2.19
C GLU A 242 -28.19 -21.46 -3.70
N ARG A 243 -27.06 -22.03 -4.14
CA ARG A 243 -26.64 -22.07 -5.56
C ARG A 243 -26.68 -20.71 -6.24
N TRP A 244 -26.30 -19.66 -5.51
CA TRP A 244 -26.36 -18.29 -6.00
C TRP A 244 -25.57 -18.06 -7.29
N MET A 245 -24.49 -18.82 -7.51
CA MET A 245 -23.70 -18.72 -8.75
C MET A 245 -24.38 -19.29 -9.99
N GLU A 246 -25.50 -20.01 -9.82
CA GLU A 246 -26.33 -20.54 -10.91
C GLU A 246 -27.48 -19.57 -11.28
N GLN A 247 -27.69 -18.52 -10.51
CA GLN A 247 -28.79 -17.58 -10.70
C GLN A 247 -28.40 -16.47 -11.69
N GLU A 248 -29.21 -16.28 -12.73
CA GLU A 248 -28.89 -15.33 -13.82
C GLU A 248 -28.74 -13.88 -13.35
N GLU A 249 -29.52 -13.47 -12.36
CA GLU A 249 -29.46 -12.11 -11.78
C GLU A 249 -28.12 -11.79 -11.11
N HIS A 250 -27.32 -12.82 -10.76
CA HIS A 250 -26.00 -12.66 -10.15
C HIS A 250 -24.85 -12.90 -11.13
N ALA A 251 -25.12 -13.20 -12.40
CA ALA A 251 -24.10 -13.62 -13.35
C ALA A 251 -22.90 -12.65 -13.44
N ALA A 252 -23.17 -11.33 -13.40
CA ALA A 252 -22.14 -10.29 -13.42
C ALA A 252 -21.24 -10.32 -12.17
N ILE A 253 -21.82 -10.42 -10.97
CA ILE A 253 -21.04 -10.43 -9.73
C ILE A 253 -20.33 -11.77 -9.50
N VAL A 254 -20.92 -12.87 -9.98
CA VAL A 254 -20.28 -14.20 -10.02
C VAL A 254 -19.03 -14.17 -10.91
N TYR A 255 -19.12 -13.52 -12.08
CA TYR A 255 -17.97 -13.35 -12.98
C TYR A 255 -16.82 -12.63 -12.28
N ILE A 256 -17.13 -11.54 -11.57
CA ILE A 256 -16.17 -10.76 -10.78
C ILE A 256 -15.57 -11.60 -9.64
N TYR A 257 -16.42 -12.32 -8.90
CA TYR A 257 -15.97 -13.17 -7.79
C TYR A 257 -15.02 -14.27 -8.25
N GLU A 258 -15.39 -15.04 -9.27
CA GLU A 258 -14.57 -16.15 -9.79
C GLU A 258 -13.22 -15.64 -10.31
N THR A 259 -13.23 -14.50 -11.01
CA THR A 259 -12.00 -13.85 -11.49
C THR A 259 -11.12 -13.43 -10.30
N THR A 260 -11.70 -12.79 -9.29
CA THR A 260 -10.99 -12.36 -8.07
C THR A 260 -10.45 -13.55 -7.28
N LYS A 261 -11.24 -14.60 -7.11
CA LYS A 261 -10.85 -15.84 -6.42
C LYS A 261 -9.63 -16.48 -7.09
N ALA A 262 -9.57 -16.48 -8.42
CA ALA A 262 -8.41 -16.98 -9.16
C ALA A 262 -7.12 -16.23 -8.78
N TYR A 263 -7.18 -14.91 -8.60
CA TYR A 263 -6.05 -14.11 -8.12
C TYR A 263 -5.73 -14.33 -6.64
N ALA A 264 -6.76 -14.47 -5.79
CA ALA A 264 -6.60 -14.73 -4.37
C ALA A 264 -5.87 -16.06 -4.12
N ILE A 265 -6.17 -17.09 -4.92
CA ILE A 265 -5.47 -18.38 -4.89
C ILE A 265 -3.97 -18.18 -5.15
N ILE A 266 -3.59 -17.41 -6.19
CA ILE A 266 -2.17 -17.11 -6.47
C ILE A 266 -1.54 -16.33 -5.31
N ALA A 267 -2.24 -15.33 -4.78
CA ALA A 267 -1.74 -14.52 -3.69
C ALA A 267 -1.49 -15.32 -2.40
N ALA A 268 -2.28 -16.36 -2.18
CA ALA A 268 -2.10 -17.32 -1.10
C ALA A 268 -1.05 -18.43 -1.40
N GLY A 269 -0.39 -18.39 -2.57
CA GLY A 269 0.58 -19.41 -2.99
C GLY A 269 -0.05 -20.71 -3.48
N GLY A 270 -1.29 -20.67 -3.95
CA GLY A 270 -2.03 -21.80 -4.50
C GLY A 270 -1.65 -22.18 -5.93
N ASP A 271 -2.27 -23.24 -6.44
CA ASP A 271 -1.95 -23.87 -7.72
C ASP A 271 -2.34 -22.99 -8.94
N LEU A 272 -1.35 -22.70 -9.79
CA LEU A 272 -1.52 -21.92 -11.02
C LEU A 272 -2.42 -22.63 -12.04
N GLN A 273 -2.48 -23.97 -12.02
CA GLN A 273 -3.34 -24.73 -12.91
C GLN A 273 -4.82 -24.49 -12.57
N ALA A 274 -5.17 -24.48 -11.29
CA ALA A 274 -6.52 -24.17 -10.81
C ALA A 274 -6.95 -22.75 -11.24
N MET A 275 -6.05 -21.76 -11.13
CA MET A 275 -6.29 -20.41 -11.64
C MET A 275 -6.55 -20.40 -13.15
N SER A 276 -5.69 -21.07 -13.93
CA SER A 276 -5.84 -21.14 -15.39
C SER A 276 -7.18 -21.77 -15.79
N GLU A 277 -7.64 -22.81 -15.09
CA GLU A 277 -8.95 -23.43 -15.35
C GLU A 277 -10.11 -22.47 -15.09
N ILE A 278 -10.07 -21.73 -13.97
CA ILE A 278 -11.08 -20.72 -13.65
C ILE A 278 -11.13 -19.64 -14.74
N ILE A 279 -9.96 -19.06 -15.08
CA ILE A 279 -9.89 -17.97 -16.07
C ILE A 279 -10.32 -18.45 -17.45
N LYS A 280 -9.91 -19.65 -17.90
CA LYS A 280 -10.37 -20.23 -19.18
C LYS A 280 -11.89 -20.39 -19.22
N LYS A 281 -12.50 -20.85 -18.13
CA LYS A 281 -13.96 -20.97 -18.01
C LYS A 281 -14.67 -19.61 -18.06
N GLN A 282 -14.06 -18.56 -17.51
CA GLN A 282 -14.62 -17.21 -17.60
C GLN A 282 -14.48 -16.64 -19.03
N ILE A 283 -13.36 -16.90 -19.70
CA ILE A 283 -13.16 -16.46 -21.10
C ILE A 283 -14.22 -17.07 -22.02
N THR A 284 -14.56 -18.35 -21.86
CA THR A 284 -15.57 -19.01 -22.70
C THR A 284 -17.00 -18.52 -22.45
N LYS A 285 -17.31 -18.05 -21.25
CA LYS A 285 -18.61 -17.43 -20.93
C LYS A 285 -18.80 -16.06 -21.61
N GLY A 286 -17.72 -15.39 -21.97
CA GLY A 286 -17.76 -14.02 -22.50
C GLY A 286 -17.93 -12.97 -21.40
N HIS A 287 -17.74 -11.69 -21.77
CA HIS A 287 -17.93 -10.57 -20.84
C HIS A 287 -19.43 -10.39 -20.52
N ILE A 288 -19.73 -10.21 -19.24
CA ILE A 288 -21.08 -9.96 -18.73
C ILE A 288 -21.12 -8.52 -18.22
N PRO A 289 -21.90 -7.62 -18.83
CA PRO A 289 -21.95 -6.23 -18.42
C PRO A 289 -22.33 -6.06 -16.95
N SER A 290 -21.64 -5.15 -16.29
CA SER A 290 -21.77 -4.88 -14.87
C SER A 290 -21.61 -3.39 -14.58
N ARG A 291 -22.27 -2.90 -13.52
CA ARG A 291 -21.99 -1.56 -12.98
C ARG A 291 -20.54 -1.40 -12.48
N TRP A 292 -19.82 -2.52 -12.35
CA TRP A 292 -18.41 -2.57 -11.95
C TRP A 292 -17.41 -2.54 -13.12
N ASP A 293 -17.85 -2.59 -14.38
CA ASP A 293 -16.94 -2.73 -15.54
C ASP A 293 -15.93 -1.58 -15.69
N ASN A 294 -16.28 -0.39 -15.20
CA ASN A 294 -15.44 0.81 -15.31
C ASN A 294 -14.75 1.18 -13.98
N ILE A 295 -14.78 0.28 -12.99
CA ILE A 295 -14.20 0.56 -11.68
C ILE A 295 -12.76 0.04 -11.67
N PRO A 296 -11.76 0.92 -11.50
CA PRO A 296 -10.37 0.52 -11.48
C PRO A 296 -10.08 -0.31 -10.24
N MET A 297 -9.60 -1.54 -10.46
CA MET A 297 -9.05 -2.39 -9.42
C MET A 297 -7.63 -1.96 -9.04
N PRO A 298 -7.36 -1.65 -7.75
CA PRO A 298 -6.02 -1.31 -7.30
C PRO A 298 -5.21 -2.59 -7.12
N TYR A 299 -4.34 -2.90 -8.08
CA TYR A 299 -3.43 -4.05 -7.99
C TYR A 299 -2.20 -3.78 -7.12
N ASN A 300 -1.87 -2.50 -6.94
CA ASN A 300 -0.75 -2.06 -6.13
C ASN A 300 -1.04 -0.68 -5.55
N ILE A 301 -1.19 -0.61 -4.23
CA ILE A 301 -1.53 0.64 -3.55
C ILE A 301 -0.26 1.33 -3.03
N PHE A 302 0.82 0.59 -2.74
CA PHE A 302 1.98 1.17 -2.03
C PHE A 302 3.33 0.50 -2.30
N GLU A 303 3.39 -0.70 -2.90
CA GLU A 303 4.64 -1.43 -3.07
C GLU A 303 5.46 -0.85 -4.22
N TYR A 304 6.77 -0.70 -4.01
CA TYR A 304 7.69 -0.17 -5.04
C TYR A 304 8.06 -1.22 -6.11
N LYS A 305 7.81 -2.51 -5.84
CA LYS A 305 7.90 -3.62 -6.80
C LYS A 305 6.58 -4.36 -6.83
N LEU A 306 6.08 -4.68 -8.02
CA LEU A 306 4.85 -5.47 -8.16
C LEU A 306 5.02 -6.88 -7.61
N LEU A 307 6.20 -7.48 -7.74
CA LEU A 307 6.54 -8.77 -7.14
C LEU A 307 6.38 -8.80 -5.63
N ARG A 308 6.46 -7.67 -4.93
CA ARG A 308 6.31 -7.64 -3.46
C ARG A 308 4.86 -7.66 -3.02
N THR A 309 3.94 -7.30 -3.91
CA THR A 309 2.50 -7.38 -3.62
C THR A 309 2.10 -8.84 -3.37
N SER A 310 1.01 -9.05 -2.63
CA SER A 310 0.44 -10.39 -2.47
C SER A 310 0.12 -11.01 -3.84
N LEU A 311 -0.39 -10.23 -4.79
CA LEU A 311 -0.68 -10.66 -6.16
C LEU A 311 0.57 -10.99 -6.98
N GLY A 312 1.72 -10.38 -6.66
CA GLY A 312 3.05 -10.72 -7.18
C GLY A 312 3.71 -11.88 -6.45
N SER A 313 2.94 -12.65 -5.67
CA SER A 313 3.40 -13.81 -4.89
C SER A 313 4.54 -13.51 -3.91
N LYS A 314 4.65 -12.26 -3.45
CA LYS A 314 5.66 -11.80 -2.47
C LYS A 314 7.11 -12.13 -2.89
N GLY A 315 7.37 -12.17 -4.20
CA GLY A 315 8.67 -12.45 -4.78
C GLY A 315 8.93 -13.92 -5.08
N LYS A 316 7.95 -14.81 -4.87
CA LYS A 316 8.02 -16.21 -5.32
C LYS A 316 7.79 -16.23 -6.84
N LEU A 317 8.85 -16.32 -7.63
CA LEU A 317 8.78 -16.26 -9.09
C LEU A 317 8.36 -17.62 -9.67
N PRO A 318 7.23 -17.75 -10.39
CA PRO A 318 6.85 -19.00 -11.04
C PRO A 318 7.83 -19.36 -12.16
N PHE A 319 7.91 -20.64 -12.54
CA PHE A 319 8.73 -21.05 -13.69
C PHE A 319 8.32 -20.28 -14.96
N ILE A 320 9.27 -20.00 -15.87
CA ILE A 320 8.98 -19.24 -17.11
C ILE A 320 7.78 -19.84 -17.87
N GLU A 321 7.71 -21.18 -17.96
CA GLU A 321 6.66 -21.89 -18.69
C GLU A 321 5.29 -21.70 -18.04
N GLU A 322 5.20 -21.82 -16.71
CA GLU A 322 3.97 -21.61 -15.94
C GLU A 322 3.53 -20.14 -15.98
N GLY A 323 4.48 -19.22 -15.83
CA GLY A 323 4.24 -17.78 -15.94
C GLY A 323 3.76 -17.40 -17.35
N ALA A 324 4.28 -18.05 -18.40
CA ALA A 324 3.87 -17.80 -19.78
C ALA A 324 2.42 -18.17 -20.04
N VAL A 325 1.91 -19.27 -19.46
CA VAL A 325 0.50 -19.67 -19.57
C VAL A 325 -0.43 -18.59 -19.00
N ILE A 326 -0.12 -18.11 -17.80
CA ILE A 326 -0.88 -17.03 -17.13
C ILE A 326 -0.83 -15.75 -17.95
N THR A 327 0.36 -15.40 -18.39
CA THR A 327 0.64 -14.20 -19.16
C THR A 327 -0.11 -14.23 -20.50
N GLN A 328 -0.16 -15.38 -21.18
CA GLN A 328 -0.88 -15.54 -22.44
C GLN A 328 -2.41 -15.44 -22.27
N LEU A 329 -2.95 -15.84 -21.12
CA LEU A 329 -4.38 -15.68 -20.84
C LEU A 329 -4.79 -14.21 -20.79
N PHE A 330 -3.99 -13.35 -20.15
CA PHE A 330 -4.26 -11.91 -20.10
C PHE A 330 -3.95 -11.20 -21.42
N ARG A 331 -2.83 -11.57 -22.04
CA ARG A 331 -2.33 -10.93 -23.27
C ARG A 331 -3.02 -11.43 -24.54
N GLY A 332 -3.77 -12.52 -24.52
CA GLY A 332 -4.33 -13.16 -25.71
C GLY A 332 -5.86 -13.12 -25.82
N THR A 333 -6.55 -12.46 -24.89
CA THR A 333 -8.01 -12.49 -24.77
C THR A 333 -8.60 -11.08 -24.69
N PHE A 334 -9.92 -10.94 -24.54
CA PHE A 334 -10.56 -9.62 -24.38
C PHE A 334 -10.06 -8.84 -23.14
N LEU A 335 -9.42 -9.53 -22.18
CA LEU A 335 -8.78 -8.94 -20.99
C LEU A 335 -7.58 -8.03 -21.32
N GLN A 336 -7.08 -8.01 -22.56
CA GLN A 336 -5.99 -7.13 -23.01
C GLN A 336 -6.26 -5.64 -22.72
N THR A 337 -7.53 -5.25 -22.63
CA THR A 337 -7.95 -3.86 -22.40
C THR A 337 -8.14 -3.51 -20.92
N TRP A 338 -7.88 -4.45 -20.01
CA TRP A 338 -8.10 -4.28 -18.58
C TRP A 338 -6.79 -3.98 -17.86
N ASN A 339 -6.89 -3.23 -16.76
CA ASN A 339 -5.80 -2.86 -15.85
C ASN A 339 -4.98 -4.07 -15.35
N VAL A 340 -5.58 -5.26 -15.26
CA VAL A 340 -4.85 -6.48 -14.91
C VAL A 340 -3.75 -6.86 -15.91
N THR A 341 -3.93 -6.52 -17.18
CA THR A 341 -2.92 -6.80 -18.22
C THR A 341 -1.68 -5.95 -17.99
N ALA A 342 -1.83 -4.67 -17.60
CA ALA A 342 -0.70 -3.82 -17.19
C ALA A 342 0.06 -4.43 -16.01
N PHE A 343 -0.65 -4.86 -14.97
CA PHE A 343 -0.05 -5.54 -13.82
C PHE A 343 0.72 -6.81 -14.23
N SER A 344 0.13 -7.64 -15.10
CA SER A 344 0.78 -8.86 -15.61
C SER A 344 2.06 -8.57 -16.40
N TYR A 345 2.06 -7.53 -17.25
CA TYR A 345 3.28 -7.08 -17.92
C TYR A 345 4.35 -6.62 -16.92
N GLY A 346 3.97 -5.90 -15.87
CA GLY A 346 4.93 -5.41 -14.88
C GLY A 346 5.52 -6.51 -13.99
N VAL A 347 4.72 -7.47 -13.53
CA VAL A 347 5.22 -8.66 -12.81
C VAL A 347 6.18 -9.48 -13.69
N SER A 348 5.83 -9.64 -14.98
CA SER A 348 6.69 -10.31 -15.95
C SER A 348 8.01 -9.55 -16.15
N ALA A 349 7.97 -8.23 -16.31
CA ALA A 349 9.16 -7.39 -16.44
C ALA A 349 10.12 -7.53 -15.25
N GLU A 350 9.61 -7.46 -14.03
CA GLU A 350 10.43 -7.64 -12.82
C GLU A 350 11.00 -9.06 -12.72
N SER A 351 10.21 -10.10 -13.05
CA SER A 351 10.66 -11.49 -13.07
C SER A 351 11.76 -11.74 -14.11
N LEU A 352 11.58 -11.22 -15.33
CA LEU A 352 12.55 -11.29 -16.43
C LEU A 352 13.84 -10.55 -16.06
N TYR A 353 13.73 -9.38 -15.43
CA TYR A 353 14.87 -8.65 -14.91
C TYR A 353 15.64 -9.53 -13.93
N GLU A 354 14.99 -10.06 -12.88
CA GLU A 354 15.67 -10.86 -11.85
C GLU A 354 16.36 -12.10 -12.42
N ARG A 355 15.86 -12.63 -13.56
CA ARG A 355 16.46 -13.74 -14.32
C ARG A 355 17.56 -13.33 -15.29
N ASN A 356 18.01 -12.08 -15.26
CA ASN A 356 19.04 -11.54 -16.15
C ASN A 356 18.63 -11.54 -17.64
N LEU A 357 17.33 -11.46 -17.95
CA LEU A 357 16.78 -11.35 -19.32
C LEU A 357 16.39 -9.89 -19.59
N ILE A 358 17.39 -9.01 -19.62
CA ILE A 358 17.20 -7.54 -19.57
C ILE A 358 16.46 -6.99 -20.80
N GLU A 359 16.75 -7.49 -21.99
CA GLU A 359 16.12 -7.03 -23.23
C GLU A 359 14.61 -7.34 -23.26
N LEU A 360 14.23 -8.54 -22.79
CA LEU A 360 12.83 -8.93 -22.68
C LEU A 360 12.12 -8.14 -21.57
N ALA A 361 12.80 -7.93 -20.43
CA ALA A 361 12.28 -7.09 -19.37
C ALA A 361 11.98 -5.66 -19.87
N GLN A 362 12.87 -5.05 -20.66
CA GLN A 362 12.65 -3.73 -21.24
C GLN A 362 11.42 -3.68 -22.16
N GLN A 363 11.17 -4.70 -22.96
CA GLN A 363 9.97 -4.77 -23.82
C GLN A 363 8.67 -4.81 -23.00
N ASP A 364 8.65 -5.61 -21.94
CA ASP A 364 7.51 -5.72 -21.04
C ASP A 364 7.30 -4.42 -20.23
N ILE A 365 8.39 -3.73 -19.81
CA ILE A 365 8.33 -2.41 -19.16
C ILE A 365 7.61 -1.38 -20.03
N GLU A 366 7.98 -1.25 -21.31
CA GLU A 366 7.35 -0.25 -22.19
C GLU A 366 5.85 -0.52 -22.38
N THR A 367 5.47 -1.80 -22.45
CA THR A 367 4.07 -2.18 -22.58
C THR A 367 3.30 -1.90 -21.28
N ALA A 368 3.87 -2.26 -20.12
CA ALA A 368 3.29 -1.98 -18.81
C ALA A 368 3.12 -0.47 -18.57
N LEU A 369 4.12 0.34 -18.92
CA LEU A 369 4.06 1.80 -18.80
C LEU A 369 2.95 2.40 -19.65
N ARG A 370 2.87 2.00 -20.93
CA ARG A 370 1.82 2.48 -21.84
C ARG A 370 0.42 2.19 -21.30
N LEU A 371 0.18 0.97 -20.83
CA LEU A 371 -1.11 0.58 -20.27
C LEU A 371 -1.37 1.26 -18.92
N GLY A 372 -0.39 1.32 -18.02
CA GLY A 372 -0.52 1.99 -16.72
C GLY A 372 -0.90 3.47 -16.85
N HIS A 373 -0.30 4.18 -17.82
CA HIS A 373 -0.67 5.56 -18.15
C HIS A 373 -2.07 5.67 -18.77
N GLN A 374 -2.45 4.72 -19.63
CA GLN A 374 -3.81 4.68 -20.19
C GLN A 374 -4.88 4.60 -19.09
N PHE A 375 -4.60 3.88 -18.01
CA PHE A 375 -5.50 3.76 -16.86
C PHE A 375 -5.31 4.85 -15.79
N GLN A 376 -4.30 5.73 -15.95
CA GLN A 376 -3.94 6.74 -14.95
C GLN A 376 -3.70 6.13 -13.56
N ASP A 377 -3.04 4.97 -13.49
CA ASP A 377 -2.81 4.24 -12.25
C ASP A 377 -1.31 4.26 -11.85
N PRO A 378 -0.92 5.13 -10.90
CA PRO A 378 0.46 5.21 -10.41
C PRO A 378 0.98 3.89 -9.83
N GLY A 379 0.10 3.06 -9.27
CA GLY A 379 0.45 1.74 -8.75
C GLY A 379 1.00 0.79 -9.80
N LEU A 380 0.65 1.01 -11.08
CA LEU A 380 1.10 0.20 -12.20
C LEU A 380 2.32 0.78 -12.90
N PHE A 381 2.35 2.11 -13.14
CA PHE A 381 3.45 2.70 -13.90
C PHE A 381 4.68 3.08 -13.06
N ILE A 382 4.53 3.40 -11.76
CA ILE A 382 5.67 3.81 -10.94
C ILE A 382 6.68 2.69 -10.73
N PRO A 383 6.29 1.46 -10.30
CA PRO A 383 7.23 0.34 -10.18
C PRO A 383 8.03 0.10 -11.47
N MET A 384 7.41 0.31 -12.63
CA MET A 384 8.06 0.17 -13.93
C MET A 384 9.10 1.26 -14.19
N TYR A 385 8.81 2.52 -13.82
CA TYR A 385 9.83 3.58 -13.85
C TYR A 385 10.97 3.34 -12.88
N LEU A 386 10.69 2.79 -11.69
CA LEU A 386 11.73 2.42 -10.74
C LEU A 386 12.62 1.32 -11.34
N LEU A 387 12.04 0.24 -11.87
CA LEU A 387 12.80 -0.83 -12.53
C LEU A 387 13.63 -0.30 -13.71
N LYS A 388 13.05 0.56 -14.55
CA LYS A 388 13.74 1.18 -15.68
C LYS A 388 14.90 2.07 -15.22
N ALA A 389 14.72 2.83 -14.14
CA ALA A 389 15.80 3.65 -13.55
C ALA A 389 16.90 2.76 -12.96
N LYS A 390 16.56 1.60 -12.40
CA LYS A 390 17.52 0.60 -11.93
C LYS A 390 18.40 0.12 -13.08
N ILE A 391 17.76 -0.28 -14.19
CA ILE A 391 18.46 -0.72 -15.40
C ILE A 391 19.40 0.38 -15.92
N TYR A 392 18.94 1.63 -16.00
CA TYR A 392 19.80 2.75 -16.40
C TYR A 392 20.98 2.96 -15.45
N ALA A 393 20.77 2.91 -14.13
CA ALA A 393 21.84 3.04 -13.16
C ALA A 393 22.89 1.93 -13.33
N GLN A 394 22.46 0.68 -13.51
CA GLN A 394 23.33 -0.48 -13.73
C GLN A 394 24.08 -0.42 -15.09
N GLN A 395 23.58 0.37 -16.04
CA GLN A 395 24.23 0.65 -17.33
C GLN A 395 25.07 1.94 -17.32
N ASN A 396 25.31 2.55 -16.15
CA ASN A 396 25.99 3.83 -15.98
C ASN A 396 25.32 5.02 -16.71
N GLN A 397 24.00 4.93 -16.96
CA GLN A 397 23.20 5.95 -17.62
C GLN A 397 22.47 6.84 -16.61
N MET A 398 23.22 7.42 -15.68
CA MET A 398 22.68 8.19 -14.55
C MET A 398 21.82 9.40 -14.98
N ILE A 399 22.26 10.14 -16.00
CA ILE A 399 21.54 11.32 -16.50
C ILE A 399 20.14 10.93 -17.02
N SER A 400 20.07 9.83 -17.78
CA SER A 400 18.82 9.29 -18.30
C SER A 400 17.88 8.85 -17.17
N ALA A 401 18.41 8.17 -16.15
CA ALA A 401 17.64 7.77 -14.96
C ALA A 401 17.05 8.98 -14.23
N GLN A 402 17.87 9.99 -13.92
CA GLN A 402 17.43 11.18 -13.19
C GLN A 402 16.43 12.03 -13.97
N ALA A 403 16.65 12.23 -15.28
CA ALA A 403 15.74 12.98 -16.12
C ALA A 403 14.37 12.30 -16.21
N MET A 404 14.35 10.97 -16.36
CA MET A 404 13.12 10.19 -16.39
C MET A 404 12.37 10.25 -15.06
N LEU A 405 13.05 10.02 -13.93
CA LEU A 405 12.42 10.07 -12.60
C LEU A 405 11.87 11.47 -12.29
N SER A 406 12.58 12.52 -12.68
CA SER A 406 12.12 13.91 -12.51
C SER A 406 10.88 14.22 -13.33
N GLY A 407 10.80 13.74 -14.57
CA GLY A 407 9.62 13.93 -15.41
C GLY A 407 8.35 13.25 -14.87
N VAL A 408 8.49 12.09 -14.23
CA VAL A 408 7.36 11.38 -13.61
C VAL A 408 6.95 12.02 -12.29
N LEU A 409 7.90 12.57 -11.52
CA LEU A 409 7.61 13.30 -10.28
C LEU A 409 6.67 14.49 -10.50
N GLU A 410 6.68 15.11 -11.69
CA GLU A 410 5.76 16.21 -12.04
C GLU A 410 4.32 15.76 -12.31
N GLN A 411 4.09 14.45 -12.53
CA GLN A 411 2.80 13.88 -12.93
C GLN A 411 2.05 13.20 -11.77
N VAL A 412 2.69 13.08 -10.61
CA VAL A 412 2.19 12.29 -9.48
C VAL A 412 1.92 13.20 -8.29
N SER A 413 0.74 13.06 -7.69
CA SER A 413 0.35 13.87 -6.52
C SER A 413 0.48 13.15 -5.18
N GLU A 414 0.45 11.82 -5.18
CA GLU A 414 0.42 11.04 -3.96
C GLU A 414 1.80 11.04 -3.26
N LYS A 415 1.81 11.43 -1.99
CA LYS A 415 3.04 11.58 -1.20
C LYS A 415 3.89 10.31 -1.14
N HIS A 416 3.27 9.14 -1.01
CA HIS A 416 4.00 7.87 -0.90
C HIS A 416 4.70 7.52 -2.21
N TRP A 417 4.05 7.75 -3.35
CA TRP A 417 4.65 7.55 -4.67
C TRP A 417 5.80 8.52 -4.98
N ILE A 418 5.62 9.80 -4.64
CA ILE A 418 6.69 10.80 -4.69
C ILE A 418 7.90 10.35 -3.84
N THR A 419 7.63 9.79 -2.66
CA THR A 419 8.67 9.27 -1.77
C THR A 419 9.44 8.12 -2.41
N SER A 420 8.75 7.15 -3.02
CA SER A 420 9.38 6.02 -3.74
C SER A 420 10.26 6.49 -4.91
N LEU A 421 9.78 7.44 -5.72
CA LEU A 421 10.56 8.02 -6.82
C LEU A 421 11.84 8.69 -6.32
N ARG A 422 11.77 9.46 -5.23
CA ARG A 422 12.93 10.11 -4.61
C ARG A 422 13.92 9.10 -4.01
N ILE A 423 13.43 8.05 -3.33
CA ILE A 423 14.29 6.96 -2.84
C ILE A 423 15.07 6.35 -4.01
N MET A 424 14.43 6.19 -5.16
CA MET A 424 15.11 5.67 -6.35
C MET A 424 16.12 6.64 -6.96
N GLN A 425 15.86 7.95 -6.91
CA GLN A 425 16.88 8.94 -7.28
C GLN A 425 18.12 8.81 -6.38
N ALA A 426 17.92 8.63 -5.06
CA ALA A 426 19.02 8.39 -4.12
C ALA A 426 19.78 7.10 -4.43
N TYR A 427 19.08 6.00 -4.75
CA TYR A 427 19.70 4.77 -5.22
C TYR A 427 20.59 4.99 -6.44
N CYS A 428 20.11 5.72 -7.45
CA CYS A 428 20.92 6.02 -8.62
C CYS A 428 22.17 6.85 -8.28
N TYR A 429 22.09 7.80 -7.33
CA TYR A 429 23.27 8.54 -6.84
C TYR A 429 24.27 7.64 -6.10
N ILE A 430 23.79 6.69 -5.29
CA ILE A 430 24.64 5.71 -4.61
C ILE A 430 25.41 4.87 -5.63
N VAL A 431 24.74 4.36 -6.67
CA VAL A 431 25.40 3.60 -7.75
C VAL A 431 26.45 4.44 -8.47
N ALA A 432 26.22 5.75 -8.61
CA ALA A 432 27.19 6.69 -9.18
C ALA A 432 28.30 7.12 -8.21
N GLY A 433 28.27 6.71 -6.93
CA GLY A 433 29.23 7.10 -5.90
C GLY A 433 29.01 8.50 -5.30
N ASP A 434 27.88 9.14 -5.56
CA ASP A 434 27.56 10.49 -5.07
C ASP A 434 26.84 10.43 -3.71
N ILE A 435 27.65 10.45 -2.64
CA ILE A 435 27.18 10.39 -1.25
C ILE A 435 26.32 11.62 -0.89
N GLN A 436 26.73 12.81 -1.33
CA GLN A 436 26.14 14.07 -0.89
C GLN A 436 24.68 14.19 -1.33
N HIS A 437 24.39 13.93 -2.61
CA HIS A 437 23.03 13.99 -3.13
C HIS A 437 22.16 12.84 -2.60
N ALA A 438 22.71 11.62 -2.52
CA ALA A 438 22.00 10.48 -1.96
C ALA A 438 21.55 10.72 -0.51
N GLU A 439 22.46 11.22 0.34
CA GLU A 439 22.17 11.52 1.75
C GLU A 439 21.14 12.63 1.91
N SER A 440 21.27 13.72 1.15
CA SER A 440 20.31 14.83 1.19
C SER A 440 18.88 14.36 0.86
N ILE A 441 18.74 13.51 -0.16
CA ILE A 441 17.44 12.97 -0.53
C ILE A 441 16.89 12.04 0.56
N LEU A 442 17.69 11.09 1.06
CA LEU A 442 17.23 10.11 2.06
C LEU A 442 16.86 10.75 3.41
N GLN A 443 17.54 11.82 3.81
CA GLN A 443 17.15 12.61 4.99
C GLN A 443 15.76 13.23 4.82
N SER A 444 15.43 13.72 3.63
CA SER A 444 14.11 14.31 3.34
C SER A 444 12.98 13.28 3.16
N THR A 445 13.32 12.00 2.97
CA THR A 445 12.37 10.91 2.69
C THR A 445 12.36 9.81 3.75
N THR A 446 12.84 10.11 4.97
CA THR A 446 12.99 9.12 6.04
C THR A 446 11.69 8.37 6.32
N THR A 447 11.74 7.04 6.23
CA THR A 447 10.59 6.16 6.48
C THR A 447 11.06 4.78 6.93
N LYS A 448 10.15 3.98 7.49
CA LYS A 448 10.40 2.59 7.88
C LYS A 448 10.08 1.59 6.76
N GLN A 449 9.79 2.07 5.55
CA GLN A 449 9.52 1.18 4.42
C GLN A 449 10.79 0.41 4.02
N PRO A 450 10.66 -0.89 3.67
CA PRO A 450 11.81 -1.72 3.29
C PRO A 450 12.66 -1.11 2.17
N PHE A 451 12.05 -0.47 1.17
CA PHE A 451 12.77 0.15 0.06
C PHE A 451 13.76 1.22 0.55
N TRP A 452 13.29 2.14 1.39
CA TRP A 452 14.13 3.19 1.97
C TRP A 452 15.27 2.57 2.78
N MET A 453 14.97 1.59 3.63
CA MET A 453 15.96 0.96 4.51
C MET A 453 17.06 0.22 3.72
N LEU A 454 16.69 -0.47 2.64
CA LEU A 454 17.64 -1.14 1.74
C LEU A 454 18.54 -0.13 0.99
N VAL A 455 17.99 1.00 0.56
CA VAL A 455 18.77 2.06 -0.10
C VAL A 455 19.65 2.80 0.92
N TYR A 456 19.15 3.03 2.13
CA TYR A 456 19.91 3.64 3.22
C TYR A 456 21.07 2.74 3.69
N ALA A 457 20.87 1.43 3.77
CA ALA A 457 21.95 0.47 4.06
C ALA A 457 23.07 0.55 3.00
N ARG A 458 22.73 0.69 1.71
CA ARG A 458 23.73 0.91 0.65
C ARG A 458 24.47 2.25 0.79
N LEU A 459 23.79 3.31 1.21
CA LEU A 459 24.46 4.59 1.52
C LEU A 459 25.44 4.43 2.69
N LEU A 460 25.06 3.70 3.73
CA LEU A 460 25.94 3.44 4.88
C LEU A 460 27.17 2.60 4.47
N LEU A 461 27.00 1.60 3.61
CA LEU A 461 28.11 0.86 3.02
C LEU A 461 29.01 1.79 2.20
N LEU A 462 28.45 2.65 1.33
CA LEU A 462 29.24 3.64 0.58
C LEU A 462 30.00 4.63 1.48
N LYS A 463 29.50 4.88 2.71
CA LYS A 463 30.14 5.71 3.74
C LYS A 463 31.13 4.95 4.62
N GLU A 464 31.43 3.68 4.32
CA GLU A 464 32.30 2.80 5.12
C GLU A 464 31.77 2.57 6.55
N GLN A 465 30.45 2.39 6.70
CA GLN A 465 29.78 2.14 7.99
C GLN A 465 29.02 0.79 8.01
N PRO A 466 29.72 -0.35 7.88
CA PRO A 466 29.09 -1.66 7.75
C PRO A 466 28.31 -2.10 9.00
N GLU A 467 28.71 -1.71 10.22
CA GLU A 467 27.97 -2.07 11.45
C GLU A 467 26.60 -1.37 11.53
N ALA A 468 26.55 -0.11 11.11
CA ALA A 468 25.30 0.64 11.03
C ALA A 468 24.39 0.06 9.94
N ALA A 469 24.96 -0.30 8.79
CA ALA A 469 24.23 -0.96 7.71
C ALA A 469 23.63 -2.29 8.18
N LEU A 470 24.42 -3.12 8.87
CA LEU A 470 24.00 -4.41 9.40
C LEU A 470 22.80 -4.28 10.36
N THR A 471 22.81 -3.27 11.24
CA THR A 471 21.70 -3.00 12.17
C THR A 471 20.39 -2.72 11.42
N VAL A 472 20.46 -1.93 10.34
CA VAL A 472 19.28 -1.62 9.50
C VAL A 472 18.80 -2.90 8.77
N LEU A 473 19.73 -3.67 8.22
CA LEU A 473 19.43 -4.88 7.44
C LEU A 473 18.78 -5.98 8.28
N ILE A 474 19.23 -6.19 9.52
CA ILE A 474 18.60 -7.14 10.46
C ILE A 474 17.13 -6.78 10.66
N GLY A 475 16.83 -5.50 10.91
CA GLY A 475 15.45 -5.03 11.08
C GLY A 475 14.56 -5.29 9.86
N VAL A 476 15.07 -4.98 8.66
CA VAL A 476 14.34 -5.24 7.40
C VAL A 476 14.13 -6.73 7.17
N LYS A 477 15.17 -7.55 7.36
CA LYS A 477 15.15 -8.98 7.12
C LYS A 477 14.18 -9.69 8.06
N THR A 478 14.20 -9.37 9.36
CA THR A 478 13.26 -9.94 10.33
C THR A 478 11.81 -9.64 9.96
N LYS A 479 11.49 -8.39 9.58
CA LYS A 479 10.14 -8.04 9.16
C LYS A 479 9.74 -8.74 7.86
N ALA A 480 10.64 -8.80 6.89
CA ALA A 480 10.39 -9.49 5.62
C ALA A 480 10.16 -11.00 5.80
N GLN A 481 10.86 -11.65 6.75
CA GLN A 481 10.64 -13.05 7.11
C GLN A 481 9.25 -13.28 7.70
N GLN A 482 8.78 -12.39 8.59
CA GLN A 482 7.42 -12.45 9.14
C GLN A 482 6.35 -12.30 8.05
N ASP A 483 6.63 -11.47 7.04
CA ASP A 483 5.70 -11.19 5.95
C ASP A 483 5.84 -12.17 4.77
N GLU A 484 6.79 -13.12 4.82
CA GLU A 484 7.19 -14.03 3.74
C GLU A 484 7.58 -13.34 2.42
N GLN A 485 8.23 -12.17 2.50
CA GLN A 485 8.62 -11.39 1.33
C GLN A 485 10.00 -11.79 0.80
N ILE A 486 10.05 -12.84 -0.04
CA ILE A 486 11.27 -13.46 -0.56
C ILE A 486 12.23 -12.45 -1.21
N ALA A 487 11.71 -11.54 -2.05
CA ALA A 487 12.54 -10.55 -2.74
C ALA A 487 13.31 -9.65 -1.75
N THR A 488 12.65 -9.21 -0.68
CA THR A 488 13.26 -8.38 0.38
C THR A 488 14.28 -9.17 1.21
N ILE A 489 13.94 -10.42 1.55
CA ILE A 489 14.82 -11.29 2.35
C ILE A 489 16.13 -11.50 1.58
N LEU A 490 16.04 -11.80 0.29
CA LEU A 490 17.21 -11.95 -0.58
C LEU A 490 18.03 -10.68 -0.67
N GLU A 491 17.40 -9.55 -1.00
CA GLU A 491 18.11 -8.27 -1.14
C GLU A 491 18.81 -7.84 0.16
N ALA A 492 18.15 -8.01 1.31
CA ALA A 492 18.74 -7.72 2.62
C ALA A 492 19.90 -8.68 2.96
N THR A 493 19.75 -9.98 2.64
CA THR A 493 20.78 -11.00 2.92
C THR A 493 22.02 -10.79 2.04
N VAL A 494 21.86 -10.37 0.79
CA VAL A 494 23.00 -10.04 -0.08
C VAL A 494 23.78 -8.84 0.48
N LEU A 495 23.10 -7.80 0.95
CA LEU A 495 23.78 -6.66 1.58
C LEU A 495 24.42 -7.04 2.93
N GLU A 496 23.84 -7.97 3.67
CA GLU A 496 24.40 -8.53 4.91
C GLU A 496 25.72 -9.27 4.64
N VAL A 497 25.81 -10.04 3.56
CA VAL A 497 27.06 -10.66 3.10
C VAL A 497 28.16 -9.61 2.89
N ILE A 498 27.83 -8.50 2.21
CA ILE A 498 28.78 -7.40 1.96
C ILE A 498 29.22 -6.76 3.28
N CYS A 499 28.31 -6.54 4.23
CA CYS A 499 28.66 -6.03 5.56
C CYS A 499 29.67 -6.94 6.25
N HIS A 500 29.42 -8.25 6.30
CA HIS A 500 30.34 -9.21 6.93
C HIS A 500 31.69 -9.29 6.20
N HIS A 501 31.71 -9.18 4.87
CA HIS A 501 32.95 -9.12 4.11
C HIS A 501 33.79 -7.88 4.47
N ARG A 502 33.16 -6.69 4.58
CA ARG A 502 33.85 -5.46 4.99
C ARG A 502 34.32 -5.47 6.46
N LEU A 503 33.65 -6.25 7.31
CA LEU A 503 34.04 -6.49 8.70
C LEU A 503 35.12 -7.59 8.85
N ASP A 504 35.71 -8.06 7.75
CA ASP A 504 36.70 -9.14 7.70
C ASP A 504 36.23 -10.50 8.25
N ASN A 505 34.90 -10.70 8.34
CA ASN A 505 34.27 -11.93 8.79
C ASN A 505 33.98 -12.86 7.60
N GLN A 506 35.04 -13.29 6.91
CA GLN A 506 34.95 -14.00 5.62
C GLN A 506 34.15 -15.31 5.68
N ASP A 507 34.34 -16.12 6.72
CA ASP A 507 33.64 -17.41 6.85
C ASP A 507 32.14 -17.20 7.05
N THR A 508 31.76 -16.20 7.86
CA THR A 508 30.37 -15.80 8.05
C THR A 508 29.75 -15.26 6.76
N ALA A 509 30.48 -14.42 6.02
CA ALA A 509 30.02 -13.90 4.74
C ALA A 509 29.72 -15.02 3.73
N LEU A 510 30.59 -16.03 3.63
CA LEU A 510 30.38 -17.18 2.74
C LEU A 510 29.22 -18.08 3.20
N ALA A 511 29.04 -18.28 4.51
CA ALA A 511 27.90 -19.03 5.04
C ALA A 511 26.56 -18.32 4.72
N ILE A 512 26.47 -17.01 4.94
CA ILE A 512 25.27 -16.23 4.62
C ILE A 512 25.04 -16.17 3.10
N LEU A 513 26.10 -16.11 2.29
CA LEU A 513 26.00 -16.20 0.84
C LEU A 513 25.39 -17.54 0.39
N HIS A 514 25.79 -18.65 1.01
CA HIS A 514 25.19 -19.96 0.77
C HIS A 514 23.68 -19.98 1.08
N GLU A 515 23.27 -19.37 2.20
CA GLU A 515 21.85 -19.24 2.55
C GLU A 515 21.08 -18.42 1.50
N ALA A 516 21.64 -17.28 1.06
CA ALA A 516 21.04 -16.45 0.03
C ALA A 516 20.86 -17.21 -1.30
N LEU A 517 21.89 -17.96 -1.73
CA LEU A 517 21.84 -18.75 -2.95
C LEU A 517 20.83 -19.89 -2.88
N THR A 518 20.73 -20.55 -1.72
CA THR A 518 19.75 -21.62 -1.48
C THR A 518 18.32 -21.08 -1.55
N LEU A 519 18.08 -19.89 -0.98
CA LEU A 519 16.77 -19.23 -1.04
C LEU A 519 16.43 -18.72 -2.45
N ALA A 520 17.42 -18.26 -3.20
CA ALA A 520 17.24 -17.72 -4.55
C ALA A 520 16.97 -18.79 -5.60
N ALA A 521 17.56 -19.98 -5.43
CA ALA A 521 17.60 -21.02 -6.46
C ALA A 521 16.21 -21.49 -6.97
N PRO A 522 15.20 -21.75 -6.11
CA PRO A 522 13.88 -22.17 -6.59
C PRO A 522 13.19 -21.15 -7.51
N TYR A 523 13.55 -19.87 -7.39
CA TYR A 523 12.91 -18.75 -8.08
C TYR A 523 13.77 -18.15 -9.19
N TYR A 524 15.05 -18.56 -9.29
CA TYR A 524 16.04 -18.07 -10.26
C TYR A 524 16.35 -16.57 -10.12
N TYR A 525 16.53 -16.08 -8.89
CA TYR A 525 17.05 -14.72 -8.68
C TYR A 525 18.54 -14.65 -9.02
N ILE A 526 18.90 -13.72 -9.89
CA ILE A 526 20.28 -13.52 -10.35
C ILE A 526 20.66 -12.05 -10.21
N ARG A 527 19.83 -11.12 -10.69
CA ARG A 527 20.16 -9.69 -10.64
C ARG A 527 20.32 -9.17 -9.22
N THR A 528 19.56 -9.67 -8.24
CA THR A 528 19.82 -9.34 -6.82
C THR A 528 21.29 -9.55 -6.41
N PHE A 529 22.00 -10.52 -6.99
CA PHE A 529 23.44 -10.72 -6.76
C PHE A 529 24.30 -9.87 -7.70
N LEU A 530 23.99 -9.89 -9.01
CA LEU A 530 24.82 -9.26 -10.04
C LEU A 530 24.76 -7.72 -10.01
N ASP A 531 23.72 -7.14 -9.42
CA ASP A 531 23.56 -5.69 -9.25
C ASP A 531 24.48 -5.11 -8.16
N GLU A 532 25.10 -5.97 -7.34
CA GLU A 532 26.00 -5.58 -6.25
C GLU A 532 27.46 -5.97 -6.60
N PRO A 533 28.29 -5.02 -7.08
CA PRO A 533 29.63 -5.33 -7.59
C PRO A 533 30.55 -6.03 -6.58
N GLU A 534 30.40 -5.72 -5.28
CA GLU A 534 31.19 -6.30 -4.19
C GLU A 534 30.88 -7.78 -3.93
N ILE A 535 29.75 -8.29 -4.43
CA ILE A 535 29.40 -9.72 -4.33
C ILE A 535 30.16 -10.56 -5.36
N LEU A 536 30.58 -9.99 -6.49
CA LEU A 536 31.20 -10.77 -7.58
C LEU A 536 32.49 -11.50 -7.15
N PRO A 537 33.44 -10.87 -6.42
CA PRO A 537 34.62 -11.59 -5.91
C PRO A 537 34.27 -12.68 -4.90
N LEU A 538 33.21 -12.48 -4.10
CA LEU A 538 32.73 -13.47 -3.13
C LEU A 538 32.09 -14.67 -3.84
N LEU A 539 31.33 -14.43 -4.91
CA LEU A 539 30.80 -15.50 -5.77
C LEU A 539 31.94 -16.30 -6.41
N ASP A 540 32.97 -15.65 -6.96
CA ASP A 540 34.13 -16.34 -7.55
C ASP A 540 34.87 -17.20 -6.50
N LYS A 541 35.07 -16.66 -5.28
CA LYS A 541 35.62 -17.42 -4.16
C LYS A 541 34.74 -18.61 -3.78
N TYR A 542 33.43 -18.39 -3.69
CA TYR A 542 32.45 -19.42 -3.39
C TYR A 542 32.47 -20.54 -4.44
N PHE A 543 32.52 -20.21 -5.74
CA PHE A 543 32.58 -21.19 -6.83
C PHE A 543 33.84 -22.05 -6.85
N LYS A 544 34.91 -21.63 -6.15
CA LYS A 544 36.20 -22.34 -6.07
C LYS A 544 36.36 -23.23 -4.83
N LEU A 545 35.38 -23.27 -3.93
CA LEU A 545 35.47 -24.09 -2.71
C LEU A 545 35.42 -25.59 -3.06
N GLU A 546 36.43 -26.36 -2.68
CA GLU A 546 36.51 -27.81 -2.95
C GLU A 546 35.38 -28.61 -2.27
N LYS A 547 34.88 -28.14 -1.12
CA LYS A 547 33.77 -28.76 -0.38
C LYS A 547 32.38 -28.42 -0.92
N LEU A 548 32.28 -27.60 -1.97
CA LEU A 548 30.97 -27.24 -2.53
C LEU A 548 30.25 -28.46 -3.08
N GLU A 549 30.97 -29.46 -3.58
CA GLU A 549 30.36 -30.70 -4.11
C GLU A 549 29.63 -31.51 -3.04
N GLU A 550 30.12 -31.53 -1.81
CA GLU A 550 29.45 -32.15 -0.67
C GLU A 550 28.19 -31.36 -0.25
N GLN A 551 28.19 -30.05 -0.48
CA GLN A 551 27.07 -29.14 -0.20
C GLN A 551 26.11 -28.96 -1.40
N TRP A 552 26.45 -29.43 -2.60
CA TRP A 552 25.64 -29.33 -3.84
C TRP A 552 24.24 -29.91 -3.70
N GLY A 553 23.99 -30.79 -2.73
CA GLY A 553 22.66 -31.31 -2.44
C GLY A 553 21.61 -30.23 -2.12
N THR A 554 22.03 -29.00 -1.81
CA THR A 554 21.15 -27.88 -1.42
C THR A 554 20.89 -26.86 -2.55
N ILE A 555 21.78 -26.75 -3.55
CA ILE A 555 21.65 -25.79 -4.66
C ILE A 555 21.62 -26.55 -6.00
N PRO A 556 20.56 -26.41 -6.82
CA PRO A 556 20.47 -27.08 -8.11
C PRO A 556 21.60 -26.69 -9.08
N ALA A 557 22.24 -27.69 -9.70
CA ALA A 557 23.38 -27.49 -10.60
C ALA A 557 23.10 -26.59 -11.81
N HIS A 558 21.87 -26.64 -12.34
CA HIS A 558 21.46 -25.79 -13.46
C HIS A 558 21.40 -24.30 -13.07
N TYR A 559 20.88 -23.99 -11.88
CA TYR A 559 20.83 -22.61 -11.36
C TYR A 559 22.25 -22.10 -11.11
N PHE A 560 23.10 -22.92 -10.50
CA PHE A 560 24.51 -22.60 -10.28
C PHE A 560 25.23 -22.24 -11.58
N LYS A 561 25.09 -23.09 -12.62
CA LYS A 561 25.69 -22.84 -13.93
C LYS A 561 25.16 -21.54 -14.56
N TYR A 562 23.86 -21.31 -14.46
CA TYR A 562 23.22 -20.12 -15.02
C TYR A 562 23.68 -18.83 -14.31
N LEU A 563 23.81 -18.84 -12.98
CA LEU A 563 24.39 -17.73 -12.22
C LEU A 563 25.85 -17.48 -12.62
N LEU A 564 26.66 -18.54 -12.74
CA LEU A 564 28.06 -18.45 -13.18
C LEU A 564 28.17 -17.86 -14.59
N GLU A 565 27.33 -18.27 -15.54
CA GLU A 565 27.27 -17.67 -16.86
C GLU A 565 26.89 -16.19 -16.80
N GLY A 566 25.92 -15.84 -15.95
CA GLY A 566 25.54 -14.45 -15.68
C GLY A 566 26.73 -13.57 -15.26
N THR A 567 27.60 -14.05 -14.36
CA THR A 567 28.80 -13.30 -13.93
C THR A 567 29.78 -13.02 -15.07
N LYS A 568 29.84 -13.88 -16.09
CA LYS A 568 30.72 -13.71 -17.26
C LYS A 568 30.18 -12.70 -18.28
N THR A 569 28.88 -12.49 -18.29
CA THR A 569 28.19 -11.55 -19.19
C THR A 569 28.15 -10.11 -18.67
N ILE A 570 28.58 -9.88 -17.43
CA ILE A 570 28.81 -8.53 -16.92
C ILE A 570 30.03 -8.00 -17.67
N PRO A 571 29.91 -6.93 -18.48
CA PRO A 571 31.06 -6.39 -19.16
C PRO A 571 32.10 -5.98 -18.11
N GLU A 572 33.30 -6.60 -18.17
CA GLU A 572 34.47 -6.16 -17.42
C GLU A 572 34.61 -4.66 -17.64
N LYS A 573 34.30 -3.87 -16.60
CA LYS A 573 34.60 -2.44 -16.45
C LYS A 573 34.76 -1.74 -17.81
N ASN A 574 33.68 -1.68 -18.60
CA ASN A 574 33.73 -1.08 -19.94
C ASN A 574 34.24 0.36 -19.78
N GLU A 575 35.43 0.64 -20.29
CA GLU A 575 35.82 2.01 -20.62
C GLU A 575 34.70 2.55 -21.52
N LEU A 576 33.88 3.44 -20.95
CA LEU A 576 32.64 3.93 -21.56
C LEU A 576 32.88 4.50 -22.97
N LEU A 577 34.12 4.94 -23.20
CA LEU A 577 34.68 5.40 -24.46
C LEU A 577 35.87 4.51 -24.80
N THR A 578 35.98 4.10 -26.07
CA THR A 578 37.22 3.50 -26.59
C THR A 578 38.39 4.49 -26.43
N PRO A 579 39.66 4.05 -26.42
CA PRO A 579 40.81 4.95 -26.29
C PRO A 579 40.78 6.12 -27.29
N ARG A 580 40.28 5.89 -28.51
CA ARG A 580 40.15 6.92 -29.54
C ARG A 580 39.00 7.89 -29.30
N GLU A 581 37.88 7.40 -28.76
CA GLU A 581 36.77 8.26 -28.32
C GLU A 581 37.14 9.08 -27.09
N GLN A 582 37.95 8.51 -26.20
CA GLN A 582 38.47 9.19 -25.01
C GLN A 582 39.40 10.35 -25.40
N GLU A 583 40.33 10.16 -26.35
CA GLU A 583 41.15 11.26 -26.90
C GLU A 583 40.29 12.39 -27.49
N VAL A 584 39.27 12.06 -28.27
CA VAL A 584 38.36 13.06 -28.85
C VAL A 584 37.56 13.79 -27.76
N PHE A 585 37.11 13.07 -26.73
CA PHE A 585 36.37 13.63 -25.61
C PHE A 585 37.25 14.57 -24.76
N ASP A 586 38.50 14.20 -24.49
CA ASP A 586 39.44 15.02 -23.73
C ASP A 586 39.70 16.37 -24.42
N LEU A 587 39.98 16.36 -25.72
CA LEU A 587 40.16 17.58 -26.50
C LEU A 587 38.88 18.42 -26.60
N LEU A 588 37.71 17.78 -26.59
CA LEU A 588 36.43 18.49 -26.54
C LEU A 588 36.25 19.24 -25.21
N VAL A 589 36.64 18.63 -24.09
CA VAL A 589 36.55 19.23 -22.75
C VAL A 589 37.50 20.41 -22.60
N ASP A 590 38.67 20.37 -23.24
CA ASP A 590 39.62 21.47 -23.30
C ASP A 590 39.11 22.68 -24.11
N GLY A 591 37.87 22.64 -24.62
CA GLY A 591 37.22 23.74 -25.32
C GLY A 591 37.66 23.88 -26.78
N ILE A 592 38.38 22.89 -27.31
CA ILE A 592 38.95 22.92 -28.66
C ILE A 592 37.85 22.64 -29.71
N THR A 593 37.82 23.40 -30.80
CA THR A 593 36.79 23.27 -31.85
C THR A 593 36.92 21.97 -32.64
N ASN A 594 35.84 21.48 -33.26
CA ASN A 594 35.86 20.24 -34.06
C ASN A 594 36.94 20.25 -35.15
N ARG A 595 37.18 21.41 -35.77
CA ARG A 595 38.22 21.60 -36.78
C ARG A 595 39.63 21.42 -36.21
N GLN A 596 39.87 21.93 -35.01
CA GLN A 596 41.17 21.81 -34.32
C GLN A 596 41.40 20.40 -33.78
N ILE A 597 40.36 19.74 -33.25
CA ILE A 597 40.41 18.31 -32.88
C ILE A 597 40.79 17.46 -34.10
N ALA A 598 40.17 17.74 -35.25
CA ALA A 598 40.46 17.03 -36.50
C ALA A 598 41.93 17.21 -36.91
N GLN A 599 42.48 18.43 -36.80
CA GLN A 599 43.88 18.72 -37.09
C GLN A 599 44.86 18.04 -36.13
N GLN A 600 44.54 17.97 -34.83
CA GLN A 600 45.42 17.35 -33.83
C GLN A 600 45.45 15.82 -33.92
N LEU A 601 44.35 15.22 -34.35
CA LEU A 601 44.21 13.76 -34.44
C LEU A 601 44.45 13.21 -35.86
N ASP A 602 44.81 14.06 -36.83
CA ASP A 602 44.96 13.75 -38.25
C ASP A 602 43.70 13.07 -38.85
N LEU A 603 42.54 13.68 -38.60
CA LEU A 603 41.22 13.21 -39.03
C LEU A 603 40.47 14.30 -39.80
N SER A 604 39.41 13.91 -40.53
CA SER A 604 38.50 14.87 -41.15
C SER A 604 37.50 15.44 -40.13
N GLU A 605 37.04 16.68 -40.31
CA GLU A 605 36.02 17.27 -39.42
C GLU A 605 34.70 16.46 -39.44
N GLY A 606 34.36 15.83 -40.58
CA GLY A 606 33.23 14.92 -40.69
C GLY A 606 33.38 13.69 -39.79
N THR A 607 34.59 13.12 -39.71
CA THR A 607 34.92 12.00 -38.83
C THR A 607 34.79 12.40 -37.35
N ILE A 608 35.24 13.60 -36.98
CA ILE A 608 35.04 14.13 -35.62
C ILE A 608 33.57 14.28 -35.28
N ARG A 609 32.71 14.75 -36.20
CA ARG A 609 31.25 14.83 -35.94
C ARG A 609 30.63 13.45 -35.68
N VAL A 610 31.08 12.41 -36.38
CA VAL A 610 30.64 11.03 -36.14
C VAL A 610 31.09 10.56 -34.76
N TYR A 611 32.37 10.74 -34.41
CA TYR A 611 32.87 10.43 -33.06
C TYR A 611 32.08 11.18 -31.98
N LEU A 612 31.82 12.48 -32.15
CA LEU A 612 31.05 13.26 -31.19
C LEU A 612 29.61 12.79 -31.07
N SER A 613 28.95 12.41 -32.17
CA SER A 613 27.60 11.83 -32.11
C SER A 613 27.60 10.50 -31.34
N THR A 614 28.61 9.65 -31.57
CA THR A 614 28.76 8.38 -30.85
C THR A 614 29.07 8.60 -29.37
N ILE A 615 29.98 9.52 -29.05
CA ILE A 615 30.35 9.91 -27.68
C ILE A 615 29.13 10.48 -26.95
N TYR A 616 28.37 11.38 -27.57
CA TYR A 616 27.15 11.94 -26.99
C TYR A 616 26.09 10.88 -26.69
N ASN A 617 25.89 9.93 -27.62
CA ASN A 617 24.99 8.80 -27.40
C ASN A 617 25.49 7.88 -26.27
N LYS A 618 26.79 7.58 -26.23
CA LYS A 618 27.40 6.74 -25.18
C LYS A 618 27.37 7.40 -23.79
N LEU A 619 27.53 8.73 -23.74
CA LEU A 619 27.49 9.52 -22.51
C LEU A 619 26.06 9.96 -22.12
N GLY A 620 25.04 9.65 -22.93
CA GLY A 620 23.64 10.03 -22.66
C GLY A 620 23.38 11.55 -22.67
N VAL A 621 24.18 12.33 -23.42
CA VAL A 621 24.07 13.80 -23.48
C VAL A 621 23.67 14.27 -24.88
N SER A 622 22.85 15.32 -24.96
CA SER A 622 22.37 15.86 -26.24
C SER A 622 23.13 17.10 -26.74
N SER A 623 24.12 17.59 -25.99
CA SER A 623 24.84 18.81 -26.36
C SER A 623 26.29 18.82 -25.88
N ARG A 624 27.13 19.56 -26.61
CA ARG A 624 28.53 19.80 -26.25
C ARG A 624 28.69 20.39 -24.85
N ALA A 625 27.83 21.34 -24.48
CA ALA A 625 27.89 21.97 -23.16
C ALA A 625 27.66 20.95 -22.03
N LYS A 626 26.68 20.05 -22.20
CA LYS A 626 26.43 18.96 -21.25
C LYS A 626 27.58 17.96 -21.19
N ALA A 627 28.19 17.61 -22.33
CA ALA A 627 29.36 16.74 -22.39
C ALA A 627 30.58 17.33 -21.65
N ILE A 628 30.81 18.64 -21.76
CA ILE A 628 31.92 19.32 -21.07
C ILE A 628 31.73 19.34 -19.54
N LEU A 629 30.48 19.44 -19.07
CA LEU A 629 30.18 19.45 -17.62
C LEU A 629 30.51 18.12 -16.94
N LEU A 630 30.47 16.99 -17.66
CA LEU A 630 30.71 15.66 -17.09
C LEU A 630 32.16 15.38 -16.64
N LYS A 631 33.15 16.12 -17.15
CA LYS A 631 34.57 15.95 -16.75
C LYS A 631 35.01 16.96 -15.67
N LYS A 632 34.15 17.93 -15.32
CA LYS A 632 34.42 18.92 -14.25
C LYS A 632 33.86 18.52 -12.87
N GLN A 633 33.17 17.39 -12.80
CA GLN A 633 32.80 16.67 -11.58
C GLN A 633 33.76 15.49 -11.43
#